data_AF-A0A7D6GRL9-F1
#
_entry.id   AF-A0A7D6GRL9-F1
#
_cell.length_a   1.000
_cell.length_b   1.000
_cell.length_c   1.000
_cell.angle_alpha   90.00
_cell.angle_beta   90.00
_cell.angle_gamma   90.00
#
_symmetry.space_group_name_H-M   'P 1'
#
loop_
_entity.id
_entity.type
_entity.pdbx_description
1 polymer ?
#
loop_
_entity_poly.entity_id
_entity_poly.type
_entity_poly.pdbx_seq_one_letter_code
_entity_poly.pdbx_strand_id
1 'polypeptide(L)' 'MERQWTVEIVSRRRAFLVLTITALGLVFNYGTTVTTAADAVVFGGVYVVGGYLVFTVLSLLSNRFWWKQ' A
#
# COMPACT_ATOMS: atom_id res chain seq x y z
N MET A 1 26.89 -4.50 -17.64
CA MET A 1 26.17 -5.20 -16.55
C MET A 1 25.09 -4.26 -16.03
N GLU A 2 23.88 -4.35 -16.58
CA GLU A 2 22.74 -3.61 -16.05
C GLU A 2 22.42 -4.15 -14.65
N ARG A 3 22.67 -3.36 -13.60
CA ARG A 3 22.01 -3.57 -12.32
C ARG A 3 20.55 -3.17 -12.53
N GLN A 4 19.74 -4.11 -13.01
CA GLN A 4 18.30 -3.95 -12.96
C GLN A 4 17.93 -3.88 -11.48
N TRP A 5 17.60 -2.69 -11.01
CA TRP A 5 16.97 -2.46 -9.72
C TRP A 5 15.52 -2.95 -9.85
N THR A 6 15.33 -4.26 -10.06
CA THR A 6 14.03 -4.86 -10.38
C THR A 6 13.21 -4.97 -9.10
N VAL A 7 12.72 -3.84 -8.61
CA VAL A 7 11.65 -3.85 -7.64
C VAL A 7 10.38 -4.20 -8.40
N GLU A 8 9.78 -5.35 -8.10
CA GLU A 8 8.49 -5.72 -8.67
C GLU A 8 7.48 -4.59 -8.41
N ILE A 9 7.05 -3.95 -9.50
CA ILE A 9 6.03 -2.89 -9.48
C ILE A 9 4.70 -3.50 -9.06
N VAL A 10 4.41 -4.72 -9.52
CA VAL A 10 3.25 -5.52 -9.14
C VAL A 10 3.71 -6.64 -8.21
N SER A 11 3.42 -6.52 -6.91
CA SER A 11 3.81 -7.49 -5.89
C SER A 11 2.59 -7.97 -5.11
N ARG A 12 2.33 -9.28 -5.16
CA ARG A 12 1.21 -9.92 -4.46
C ARG A 12 1.26 -9.70 -2.95
N ARG A 13 2.47 -9.67 -2.37
CA ARG A 13 2.67 -9.43 -0.94
C ARG A 13 2.28 -8.00 -0.54
N ARG A 14 2.67 -6.99 -1.34
CA ARG A 14 2.29 -5.59 -1.08
C ARG A 14 0.79 -5.40 -1.25
N ALA A 15 0.20 -5.97 -2.29
CA ALA A 15 -1.24 -5.93 -2.50
C ALA A 15 -1.99 -6.54 -1.29
N PHE A 16 -1.55 -7.70 -0.80
CA PHE A 16 -2.15 -8.32 0.38
C PHE A 16 -2.02 -7.44 1.64
N LEU A 17 -0.83 -6.90 1.92
CA LEU A 17 -0.62 -6.02 3.08
C LEU A 17 -1.50 -4.76 3.01
N VAL A 18 -1.56 -4.13 1.85
CA VAL A 18 -2.39 -2.95 1.60
C VAL A 18 -3.87 -3.29 1.80
N LEU A 19 -4.34 -4.42 1.29
CA LEU A 19 -5.72 -4.85 1.47
C LEU A 19 -6.04 -5.11 2.95
N THR A 20 -5.14 -5.78 3.68
CA THR A 20 -5.33 -6.02 5.13
C THR A 20 -5.40 -4.71 5.92
N ILE A 21 -4.49 -3.77 5.66
CA ILE A 21 -4.50 -2.46 6.33
C ILE A 21 -5.75 -1.66 5.96
N THR A 22 -6.15 -1.70 4.70
CA THR A 22 -7.37 -1.03 4.22
C THR A 22 -8.60 -1.61 4.91
N ALA A 23 -8.72 -2.94 4.99
CA ALA A 23 -9.83 -3.61 5.66
C ALA A 23 -9.87 -3.28 7.16
N LEU A 24 -8.72 -3.32 7.85
CA LEU A 24 -8.63 -2.92 9.26
C LEU A 24 -9.04 -1.46 9.43
N GLY A 25 -8.52 -0.55 8.60
CA GLY A 25 -8.89 0.87 8.62
C GLY A 25 -10.38 1.07 8.44
N LEU A 26 -11.01 0.31 7.53
CA LEU A 26 -12.44 0.39 7.28
C LEU A 26 -13.26 -0.09 8.49
N VAL A 27 -12.86 -1.19 9.12
CA VAL A 27 -13.50 -1.71 10.34
C VAL A 27 -13.41 -0.71 11.49
N PHE A 28 -12.23 -0.11 11.72
CA PHE A 28 -12.04 0.84 12.82
C PHE A 28 -12.72 2.20 12.59
N ASN A 29 -12.95 2.58 11.33
CA ASN A 29 -13.61 3.83 10.97
C ASN A 29 -15.09 3.66 10.62
N TYR A 30 -15.63 2.44 10.75
CA TYR A 30 -17.04 2.18 10.50
C TYR A 30 -17.90 2.83 11.58
N GLY A 31 -18.89 3.61 11.15
CA GLY A 31 -19.77 4.38 12.04
C GLY A 31 -19.19 5.73 12.49
N THR A 32 -17.95 6.08 12.10
CA THR A 32 -17.36 7.41 12.33
C THR A 32 -17.14 8.15 11.01
N THR A 33 -16.04 7.84 10.31
CA THR A 33 -15.69 8.43 9.01
C THR A 33 -16.33 7.67 7.85
N VAL A 34 -16.57 6.37 8.03
CA VAL A 34 -17.24 5.52 7.03
C VAL A 34 -18.64 5.22 7.54
N THR A 35 -19.63 5.92 6.98
CA THR A 35 -21.05 5.75 7.37
C THR A 35 -21.89 5.15 6.26
N THR A 36 -21.45 5.34 5.01
CA THR A 36 -22.13 4.82 3.82
C THR A 36 -21.23 3.88 3.01
N ALA A 37 -21.85 3.10 2.11
CA ALA A 37 -21.11 2.30 1.14
C ALA A 37 -20.24 3.17 0.21
N ALA A 38 -20.68 4.41 -0.08
CA ALA A 38 -19.89 5.36 -0.87
C ALA A 38 -18.61 5.78 -0.12
N ASP A 39 -18.71 6.08 1.18
CA ASP A 39 -17.54 6.42 2.01
C ASP A 39 -16.55 5.26 2.05
N ALA A 40 -17.05 4.03 2.16
CA ALA A 40 -16.24 2.81 2.17
C ALA A 40 -15.45 2.63 0.85
N VAL A 41 -16.10 2.89 -0.29
CA VAL A 41 -15.45 2.81 -1.61
C VAL A 41 -14.38 3.89 -1.76
N VAL A 42 -14.68 5.12 -1.37
CA VAL A 42 -13.71 6.24 -1.44
C VAL A 42 -12.53 5.98 -0.51
N PHE A 43 -12.80 5.59 0.74
CA PHE A 43 -11.78 5.24 1.73
C PHE A 43 -10.88 4.11 1.21
N GLY A 44 -11.50 3.03 0.72
CA GLY A 44 -10.79 1.89 0.16
C GLY A 44 -9.91 2.27 -1.03
N GLY A 45 -10.43 3.06 -1.98
CA GLY A 45 -9.67 3.52 -3.13
C GLY A 45 -8.44 4.35 -2.75
N VAL A 46 -8.61 5.31 -1.84
CA VAL A 46 -7.51 6.17 -1.36
C VAL A 46 -6.45 5.35 -0.63
N TYR A 47 -6.85 4.45 0.27
CA TYR A 47 -5.93 3.61 1.03
C TYR A 47 -5.21 2.59 0.15
N VAL A 48 -5.88 2.01 -0.84
CA VAL A 48 -5.27 1.05 -1.75
C VAL A 48 -4.22 1.73 -2.62
N VAL A 49 -4.58 2.85 -3.27
CA VAL A 49 -3.63 3.57 -4.14
C VAL A 49 -2.49 4.17 -3.31
N GLY A 50 -2.81 4.90 -2.25
CA GLY A 50 -1.81 5.54 -1.39
C GLY A 50 -0.90 4.54 -0.69
N GLY A 51 -1.47 3.50 -0.07
CA GLY A 51 -0.72 2.46 0.63
C GLY A 51 0.21 1.70 -0.31
N TYR A 52 -0.26 1.35 -1.50
CA TYR A 52 0.55 0.62 -2.48
C TYR A 52 1.73 1.47 -3.00
N LEU A 53 1.50 2.77 -3.25
CA LEU A 53 2.56 3.71 -3.62
C LEU A 53 3.59 3.86 -2.50
N VAL A 54 3.14 4.03 -1.25
CA VAL A 54 4.02 4.14 -0.08
C VAL A 54 4.89 2.90 0.07
N PHE A 55 4.31 1.69 0.03
CA PHE A 55 5.10 0.47 0.12
C PHE A 55 6.07 0.28 -1.06
N THR A 56 5.70 0.74 -2.25
CA THR A 56 6.58 0.68 -3.42
C THR A 56 7.75 1.65 -3.28
N VAL A 57 7.50 2.89 -2.86
CA VAL A 57 8.54 3.88 -2.57
C VAL A 57 9.45 3.39 -1.45
N LEU A 58 8.90 2.89 -0.34
CA LEU A 58 9.69 2.32 0.75
C LEU A 58 10.56 1.15 0.27
N SER A 59 10.02 0.27 -0.58
CA SER A 59 10.80 -0.84 -1.14
C SER A 59 11.93 -0.36 -2.05
N LEU A 60 11.70 0.70 -2.83
CA LEU A 60 12.73 1.33 -3.66
C LEU A 60 13.82 2.00 -2.80
N LEU A 61 13.42 2.70 -1.74
CA LEU A 61 14.34 3.35 -0.80
C LEU A 61 15.14 2.30 -0.02
N SER A 62 14.50 1.28 0.54
CA SER A 62 15.19 0.17 1.22
C SER A 62 16.20 -0.48 0.28
N ASN A 63 15.82 -0.78 -0.97
CA ASN A 63 16.76 -1.31 -1.95
C ASN A 63 17.95 -0.35 -2.18
N ARG A 64 17.68 0.95 -2.36
CA ARG A 64 18.73 1.95 -2.62
C ARG A 64 19.66 2.20 -1.42
N PHE A 65 19.14 2.19 -0.20
CA PHE A 65 19.89 2.55 1.01
C PHE A 65 20.54 1.35 1.70
N TRP A 66 19.91 0.18 1.68
CA TRP A 66 20.40 -1.00 2.39
C TRP A 66 21.31 -1.90 1.55
N TRP A 67 21.33 -1.74 0.22
CA TRP A 67 22.23 -2.46 -0.69
C TRP A 67 23.61 -1.78 -0.86
N LYS A 68 23.96 -0.85 0.05
CA LYS A 68 25.30 -0.24 0.17
C LYS A 68 26.15 -0.87 1.29
N GLN A 69 25.72 -1.97 1.89
CA GLN A 69 26.57 -2.88 2.69
C GLN A 69 26.81 -4.17 1.91
#